data_AF-A0A2V6RUI1-F1
#
_entry.id   AF-A0A2V6RUI1-F1
#
_cell.length_a   1.000
_cell.length_b   1.000
_cell.length_c   1.000
_cell.angle_alpha   90.00
_cell.angle_beta   90.00
_cell.angle_gamma   90.00
#
_symmetry.space_group_name_H-M   'P 1'
#
loop_
_entity.id
_entity.type
_entity.pdbx_description
1 polymer ?
#
loop_
_entity_poly.entity_id
_entity_poly.type
_entity_poly.pdbx_seq_one_letter_code
_entity_poly.pdbx_strand_id
1 'polypeptide(L)'
;EWQRLTPHHGSVMPEAVAEAGAEADWTRVLGESAELHDAIVAAGLSEVASYAVAMAYRVRFYMEMNAREAMHVIELRTTPQGHPAYRRICQAMHRLIAERAGHRAIAAAMTFADHSAVELERLEAERAAARRRAGA
;
A
#
# COMPACT_ATOMS: atom_id res chain seq x y z
N GLU A 1 3.03 16.92 11.52
CA GLU A 1 2.38 17.58 10.37
C GLU A 1 2.34 16.59 9.21
N TRP A 2 1.22 16.43 8.52
CA TRP A 2 1.11 15.50 7.40
C TRP A 2 1.76 16.12 6.16
N GLN A 3 2.49 15.31 5.39
CA GLN A 3 3.05 15.76 4.12
C GLN A 3 1.92 16.17 3.17
N ARG A 4 2.01 17.38 2.59
CA ARG A 4 1.14 17.80 1.48
C ARG A 4 1.29 16.83 0.32
N LEU A 5 0.18 16.41 -0.29
CA LEU A 5 0.21 15.52 -1.44
C LEU A 5 0.78 16.28 -2.64
N THR A 6 1.84 15.73 -3.23
CA THR A 6 2.47 16.27 -4.44
C THR A 6 2.84 15.12 -5.39
N PRO A 7 2.99 15.39 -6.71
CA PRO A 7 3.42 14.37 -7.66
C PRO A 7 4.94 14.05 -7.58
N HIS A 8 5.71 14.79 -6.77
CA HIS A 8 7.17 14.81 -6.83
C HIS A 8 7.88 13.61 -6.20
N HIS A 9 7.16 12.70 -5.52
CA HIS A 9 7.75 11.46 -4.97
C HIS A 9 7.69 10.27 -5.94
N GLY A 10 7.29 10.54 -7.18
CA GLY A 10 7.08 9.53 -8.21
C GLY A 10 5.83 8.68 -7.95
N SER A 11 5.52 7.80 -8.88
CA SER A 11 4.31 6.96 -8.85
C SER A 11 4.64 5.47 -8.91
N VAL A 12 3.62 4.64 -8.67
CA VAL A 12 3.67 3.19 -8.86
C VAL A 12 2.58 2.79 -9.83
N MET A 13 2.95 2.05 -10.88
CA MET A 13 2.00 1.42 -11.80
C MET A 13 1.84 -0.06 -11.43
N PRO A 14 0.61 -0.57 -11.23
CA PRO A 14 0.36 -1.99 -11.09
C PRO A 14 0.72 -2.75 -12.37
N GLU A 15 1.31 -3.94 -12.25
CA GLU A 15 1.68 -4.80 -13.39
C GLU A 15 0.47 -5.13 -14.28
N ALA A 16 -0.69 -5.34 -13.67
CA ALA A 16 -1.96 -5.58 -14.39
C ALA A 16 -2.33 -4.46 -15.39
N VAL A 17 -1.88 -3.22 -15.18
CA VAL A 17 -2.11 -2.11 -16.13
C VAL A 17 -1.26 -2.29 -17.40
N ALA A 18 -0.02 -2.74 -17.23
CA ALA A 18 0.87 -3.07 -18.35
C ALA A 18 0.38 -4.30 -19.11
N GLU A 19 -0.02 -5.36 -18.39
CA GLU A 19 -0.62 -6.57 -18.97
C GLU A 19 -1.89 -6.27 -19.78
N ALA A 20 -2.67 -5.27 -19.36
CA ALA A 20 -3.84 -4.79 -20.07
C ALA A 20 -3.52 -3.87 -21.28
N GLY A 21 -2.24 -3.55 -21.53
CA GLY A 21 -1.83 -2.64 -22.60
C GLY A 21 -2.17 -1.17 -22.37
N ALA A 22 -2.49 -0.78 -21.12
CA ALA A 22 -2.95 0.57 -20.76
C ALA A 22 -1.83 1.50 -20.25
N GLU A 23 -0.57 1.13 -20.48
CA GLU A 23 0.62 1.88 -20.01
C GLU A 23 0.65 3.34 -20.50
N ALA A 24 0.31 3.56 -21.77
CA ALA A 24 0.32 4.90 -22.37
C ALA A 24 -0.74 5.80 -21.73
N ASP A 25 -1.96 5.28 -21.52
CA ASP A 25 -3.04 6.01 -20.86
C ASP A 25 -2.72 6.29 -19.39
N TRP A 26 -2.16 5.31 -18.69
CA TRP A 26 -1.72 5.48 -17.31
C TRP A 26 -0.70 6.61 -17.17
N THR A 27 0.34 6.58 -18.02
CA THR A 27 1.39 7.59 -18.02
C THR A 27 0.85 8.97 -18.35
N ARG A 28 -0.03 9.07 -19.36
CA ARG A 28 -0.68 10.32 -19.75
C ARG A 28 -1.51 10.91 -18.61
N VAL A 29 -2.38 10.13 -17.98
CA VAL A 29 -3.24 10.60 -16.87
C VAL A 29 -2.41 11.07 -15.68
N LEU A 30 -1.33 10.37 -15.33
CA LEU A 30 -0.45 10.83 -14.25
C LEU A 30 0.28 12.11 -14.63
N GLY A 31 0.75 12.24 -15.88
CA GLY A 31 1.34 13.47 -16.40
C GLY A 31 0.39 14.66 -16.29
N GLU A 32 -0.83 14.53 -16.81
CA GLU A 32 -1.88 15.56 -16.73
C GLU A 32 -2.21 15.96 -15.28
N SER A 33 -2.25 14.98 -14.37
CA SER A 33 -2.42 15.21 -12.92
C SER A 33 -1.29 16.06 -12.32
N ALA A 34 -0.04 15.80 -12.71
CA ALA A 34 1.11 16.58 -12.24
C ALA A 34 1.13 17.99 -12.83
N GLU A 35 0.86 18.12 -14.12
CA GLU A 35 0.78 19.42 -14.80
C GLU A 35 -0.32 20.31 -14.19
N LEU A 36 -1.49 19.73 -13.89
CA LEU A 36 -2.58 20.45 -13.23
C LEU A 36 -2.18 20.90 -11.81
N HIS A 37 -1.53 20.02 -11.03
CA HIS A 37 -0.99 20.39 -9.73
C HIS A 37 -0.06 21.60 -9.84
N ASP A 38 0.91 21.56 -10.76
CA ASP A 38 1.91 22.61 -10.93
C ASP A 38 1.29 23.93 -11.44
N ALA A 39 0.27 23.85 -12.31
CA ALA A 39 -0.49 25.02 -12.75
C ALA A 39 -1.25 25.70 -11.60
N ILE A 40 -1.87 24.91 -10.70
CA ILE A 40 -2.56 25.44 -9.51
C ILE A 40 -1.56 26.11 -8.56
N VAL A 41 -0.38 25.51 -8.37
CA VAL A 41 0.71 26.11 -7.57
C VAL A 41 1.18 27.42 -8.19
N ALA A 42 1.41 27.45 -9.51
CA ALA A 42 1.84 28.64 -10.23
C ALA A 42 0.82 29.79 -10.18
N ALA A 43 -0.48 29.47 -10.06
CA ALA A 43 -1.55 30.44 -9.83
C ALA A 43 -1.61 30.97 -8.39
N GLY A 44 -0.71 30.56 -7.50
CA GLY A 44 -0.68 30.97 -6.10
C GLY A 44 -1.66 30.21 -5.19
N LEU A 45 -2.30 29.15 -5.70
CA LEU A 45 -3.34 28.39 -4.99
C LEU A 45 -2.79 27.11 -4.36
N SER A 46 -1.60 27.18 -3.76
CA SER A 46 -0.88 25.98 -3.26
C SER A 46 -1.66 25.13 -2.26
N GLU A 47 -2.59 25.72 -1.49
CA GLU A 47 -3.42 25.01 -0.51
C GLU A 47 -4.39 24.00 -1.13
N VAL A 48 -4.83 24.24 -2.38
CA VAL A 48 -5.79 23.36 -3.08
C VAL A 48 -5.13 22.47 -4.13
N ALA A 49 -3.84 22.66 -4.41
CA ALA A 49 -3.11 21.90 -5.45
C ALA A 49 -3.14 20.38 -5.22
N SER A 50 -3.18 19.92 -3.97
CA SER A 50 -3.29 18.49 -3.63
C SER A 50 -4.55 17.81 -4.17
N TYR A 51 -5.61 18.55 -4.50
CA TYR A 51 -6.81 17.99 -5.13
C TYR A 51 -6.57 17.47 -6.56
N ALA A 52 -5.51 17.93 -7.23
CA ALA A 52 -5.14 17.47 -8.55
C ALA A 52 -4.29 16.18 -8.54
N VAL A 53 -3.80 15.73 -7.38
CA VAL A 53 -2.83 14.64 -7.27
C VAL A 53 -3.53 13.27 -7.30
N ALA A 54 -3.24 12.47 -8.31
CA ALA A 54 -3.73 11.11 -8.42
C ALA A 54 -3.15 10.19 -7.30
N MET A 55 -3.94 9.20 -6.85
CA MET A 55 -3.56 8.31 -5.74
C MET A 55 -2.38 7.37 -6.05
N ALA A 56 -1.93 7.28 -7.30
CA ALA A 56 -0.76 6.49 -7.68
C ALA A 56 0.57 7.12 -7.25
N TYR A 57 0.56 8.42 -6.90
CA TYR A 57 1.74 9.12 -6.40
C TYR A 57 2.11 8.67 -4.99
N ARG A 58 3.41 8.54 -4.74
CA ARG A 58 3.94 8.10 -3.45
C ARG A 58 3.77 9.19 -2.40
N VAL A 59 3.55 8.77 -1.16
CA VAL A 59 3.54 9.64 0.01
C VAL A 59 4.55 9.10 1.01
N ARG A 60 5.31 9.99 1.63
CA ARG A 60 6.19 9.69 2.75
C ARG A 60 5.49 10.06 4.05
N PHE A 61 5.46 9.11 4.97
CA PHE A 61 4.89 9.30 6.29
C PHE A 61 5.69 8.52 7.32
N TYR A 62 5.60 8.97 8.56
CA TYR A 62 6.11 8.24 9.72
C TYR A 62 4.93 7.59 10.44
N MET A 63 5.13 6.38 10.93
CA MET A 63 4.21 5.72 11.84
C MET A 63 4.91 5.56 13.18
N GLU A 64 4.29 6.08 14.22
CA GLU A 64 4.66 5.82 15.61
C GLU A 64 3.59 4.92 16.21
N MET A 65 4.02 3.83 16.83
CA MET A 65 3.14 2.82 17.41
C MET A 65 3.80 2.23 18.65
N ASN A 66 3.01 1.98 19.69
CA ASN A 66 3.44 1.11 20.77
C ASN A 66 3.41 -0.37 20.33
N ALA A 67 3.98 -1.26 21.14
CA ALA A 67 4.08 -2.68 20.82
C ALA A 67 2.72 -3.36 20.58
N ARG A 68 1.66 -2.92 21.29
CA ARG A 68 0.31 -3.48 21.16
C ARG A 68 -0.36 -3.05 19.85
N GLU A 69 -0.19 -1.79 19.46
CA GLU A 69 -0.66 -1.27 18.17
C GLU A 69 0.07 -1.96 17.01
N ALA A 70 1.39 -2.12 17.13
CA ALA A 70 2.20 -2.83 16.14
C ALA A 70 1.73 -4.29 15.98
N MET A 71 1.48 -5.00 17.08
CA MET A 71 0.91 -6.35 17.06
C MET A 71 -0.41 -6.39 16.28
N HIS A 72 -1.35 -5.51 16.63
CA HIS A 72 -2.66 -5.48 15.96
C HIS A 72 -2.55 -5.21 14.46
N VAL A 73 -1.75 -4.21 14.07
CA VAL A 73 -1.56 -3.84 12.65
C VAL A 73 -0.88 -4.98 11.89
N ILE A 74 0.19 -5.56 12.44
CA ILE A 74 0.95 -6.62 11.78
C ILE A 74 0.06 -7.84 11.55
N GLU A 75 -0.60 -8.34 12.58
CA GLU A 75 -1.42 -9.54 12.47
C GLU A 75 -2.60 -9.35 11.51
N LEU A 76 -3.28 -8.18 11.56
CA LEU A 76 -4.38 -7.89 10.65
C LEU A 76 -3.94 -7.75 9.19
N ARG A 77 -2.83 -7.03 8.95
CA ARG A 77 -2.41 -6.62 7.61
C ARG A 77 -1.52 -7.63 6.90
N THR A 78 -1.03 -8.65 7.60
CA THR A 78 -0.30 -9.76 6.99
C THR A 78 -1.20 -10.87 6.46
N THR A 79 -2.50 -10.86 6.79
CA THR A 79 -3.47 -11.86 6.32
C THR A 79 -3.49 -12.02 4.79
N PRO A 80 -3.81 -13.22 4.25
CA PRO A 80 -3.84 -13.48 2.80
C PRO A 80 -4.69 -12.51 1.97
N GLN A 81 -5.76 -11.99 2.56
CA GLN A 81 -6.71 -11.08 1.92
C GLN A 81 -6.28 -9.60 1.94
N GLY A 82 -5.13 -9.28 2.53
CA GLY A 82 -4.60 -7.92 2.61
C GLY A 82 -3.77 -7.51 1.39
N HIS A 83 -3.76 -6.20 1.11
CA HIS A 83 -3.01 -5.59 0.01
C HIS A 83 -1.54 -6.03 0.01
N PRO A 84 -0.94 -6.45 -1.13
CA PRO A 84 0.40 -7.03 -1.13
C PRO A 84 1.44 -6.04 -0.61
N ALA A 85 1.24 -4.74 -0.89
CA ALA A 85 2.08 -3.70 -0.33
C ALA A 85 2.03 -3.64 1.20
N TYR A 86 0.83 -3.71 1.80
CA TYR A 86 0.68 -3.69 3.26
C TYR A 86 1.23 -4.95 3.91
N ARG A 87 1.02 -6.12 3.30
CA ARG A 87 1.59 -7.38 3.76
C ARG A 87 3.11 -7.32 3.82
N ARG A 88 3.76 -6.92 2.72
CA ARG A 88 5.22 -6.80 2.65
C ARG A 88 5.76 -5.83 3.70
N ILE A 89 5.11 -4.67 3.87
CA ILE A 89 5.51 -3.68 4.87
C ILE A 89 5.38 -4.25 6.28
N CYS A 90 4.26 -4.89 6.61
CA CYS A 90 4.01 -5.43 7.96
C CYS A 90 4.89 -6.64 8.28
N GLN A 91 5.18 -7.50 7.29
CA GLN A 91 6.16 -8.58 7.42
C GLN A 91 7.56 -8.02 7.68
N ALA A 92 7.94 -6.93 6.98
CA ALA A 92 9.21 -6.26 7.24
C ALA A 92 9.25 -5.61 8.63
N MET A 93 8.17 -4.97 9.07
CA MET A 93 8.05 -4.43 10.44
C MET A 93 8.25 -5.53 11.48
N HIS A 94 7.58 -6.68 11.33
CA HIS A 94 7.73 -7.82 12.24
C HIS A 94 9.20 -8.29 12.35
N ARG A 95 9.89 -8.45 11.21
CA ARG A 95 11.33 -8.80 11.18
C ARG A 95 12.19 -7.73 11.85
N LEU A 96 11.95 -6.45 11.56
CA LEU A 96 12.72 -5.35 12.12
C LEU A 96 12.52 -5.22 13.65
N ILE A 97 11.34 -5.51 14.18
CA ILE A 97 11.11 -5.55 15.63
C ILE A 97 11.99 -6.62 16.29
N ALA A 98 12.10 -7.80 15.69
CA ALA A 98 12.90 -8.90 16.23
C ALA A 98 14.41 -8.68 16.06
N GLU A 99 14.84 -8.29 14.85
CA GLU A 99 16.24 -8.32 14.42
C GLU A 99 16.94 -6.98 14.59
N ARG A 100 16.25 -5.87 14.30
CA ARG A 100 16.83 -4.52 14.35
C ARG A 100 16.63 -3.84 15.69
N ALA A 101 15.42 -3.91 16.26
CA ALA A 101 15.14 -3.38 17.59
C ALA A 101 15.52 -4.36 18.72
N GLY A 102 15.65 -5.66 18.40
CA GLY A 102 16.07 -6.70 19.35
C GLY A 102 14.96 -7.22 20.27
N HIS A 103 13.70 -6.81 20.07
CA HIS A 103 12.56 -7.18 20.91
C HIS A 103 11.99 -8.56 20.55
N ARG A 104 12.82 -9.60 20.67
CA ARG A 104 12.47 -10.98 20.26
C ARG A 104 11.22 -11.52 20.94
N ALA A 105 11.03 -11.26 22.23
CA ALA A 105 9.85 -11.72 22.97
C ALA A 105 8.55 -11.04 22.47
N ILE A 106 8.62 -9.76 22.09
CA ILE A 106 7.48 -9.02 21.55
C ILE A 106 7.11 -9.57 20.17
N ALA A 107 8.10 -9.77 19.29
CA ALA A 107 7.86 -10.37 17.98
C ALA A 107 7.30 -11.79 18.11
N ALA A 108 7.87 -12.62 18.99
CA ALA A 108 7.39 -13.98 19.23
C ALA A 108 5.94 -14.05 19.77
N ALA A 109 5.46 -12.99 20.42
CA ALA A 109 4.07 -12.90 20.87
C ALA A 109 3.07 -12.63 19.72
N MET A 110 3.54 -12.17 18.55
CA MET A 110 2.70 -11.92 17.37
C MET A 110 2.44 -13.22 16.59
N THR A 111 1.66 -14.14 17.18
CA THR A 111 1.47 -15.50 16.66
C THR A 111 0.65 -15.56 15.37
N PHE A 112 -0.05 -14.49 15.01
CA PHE A 112 -0.86 -14.43 13.78
C PHE A 112 -0.17 -13.65 12.64
N ALA A 113 1.11 -13.30 12.78
CA ALA A 113 1.87 -12.66 11.71
C ALA A 113 2.15 -13.66 10.57
N ASP A 114 1.50 -13.45 9.43
CA ASP A 114 1.59 -14.33 8.27
C ASP A 114 2.74 -13.91 7.33
N HIS A 115 3.73 -14.79 7.15
CA HIS A 115 4.88 -14.59 6.24
C HIS A 115 4.77 -15.40 4.93
N SER A 116 3.59 -15.94 4.62
CA SER A 116 3.37 -16.62 3.34
C SER A 116 3.47 -15.64 2.16
N ALA A 117 3.96 -16.14 1.03
CA ALA A 117 3.87 -15.42 -0.24
C ALA A 117 2.51 -15.73 -0.88
N VAL A 118 1.74 -14.70 -1.26
CA VAL A 118 0.50 -14.85 -2.01
C VAL A 118 0.54 -13.91 -3.21
N GLU A 119 0.37 -14.49 -4.39
CA GLU A 119 0.46 -13.82 -5.69
C GLU A 119 -0.73 -12.90 -5.94
N LEU A 120 -1.95 -13.30 -5.54
CA LEU A 120 -3.19 -12.56 -5.80
C LEU A 120 -4.14 -12.62 -4.60
N GLU A 121 -4.42 -11.45 -4.00
CA GLU A 121 -5.12 -11.28 -2.71
C GLU A 121 -6.51 -11.94 -2.63
N ARG A 122 -7.25 -11.92 -3.74
CA ARG A 122 -8.65 -12.36 -3.79
C ARG A 122 -8.90 -13.61 -4.61
N LEU A 123 -7.92 -14.06 -5.38
CA LEU A 123 -8.13 -15.15 -6.33
C LEU A 123 -8.51 -16.46 -5.61
N GLU A 124 -7.87 -16.76 -4.48
CA GLU A 124 -8.17 -17.98 -3.72
C GLU A 124 -9.53 -17.92 -3.03
N ALA A 125 -9.89 -16.75 -2.48
CA ALA A 125 -11.20 -16.53 -1.88
C ALA A 125 -12.33 -16.63 -2.92
N GLU A 126 -12.11 -16.09 -4.13
CA GLU A 126 -13.05 -16.19 -5.23
C GLU A 126 -13.15 -17.62 -5.78
N ARG A 127 -12.04 -18.34 -5.91
CA ARG A 127 -12.02 -19.77 -6.27
C ARG A 127 -12.75 -20.61 -5.23
N ALA A 128 -12.55 -20.36 -3.94
CA ALA A 128 -13.26 -21.06 -2.87
C ALA A 128 -14.76 -20.76 -2.87
N ALA A 129 -15.15 -19.51 -3.10
CA ALA A 129 -16.54 -19.13 -3.26
C ALA A 129 -17.19 -19.77 -4.50
N ALA A 130 -16.46 -19.84 -5.62
CA ALA A 130 -16.92 -20.53 -6.83
C ALA A 130 -17.11 -22.03 -6.61
N ARG A 131 -16.18 -22.71 -5.93
CA ARG A 131 -16.32 -24.13 -5.55
C ARG A 131 -17.55 -24.39 -4.69
N ARG A 132 -17.83 -23.52 -3.71
CA ARG A 132 -19.04 -23.63 -2.88
C ARG A 132 -20.33 -23.47 -3.69
N ARG A 133 -20.35 -22.61 -4.71
CA ARG A 133 -21.51 -22.41 -5.60
C ARG A 133 -21.71 -23.56 -6.59
N ALA A 134 -20.65 -24.24 -7.01
CA ALA A 134 -20.72 -25.34 -7.98
C ALA A 134 -21.08 -26.70 -7.34
N GLY A 135 -21.03 -26.81 -6.01
CA GLY A 135 -21.40 -28.02 -5.26
C GLY A 135 -22.80 -27.98 -4.63
N ALA A 136 -23.61 -26.96 -4.94
CA ALA A 136 -25.02 -26.82 -4.56
C ALA A 136 -25.89 -26.95 -5.81
#